data_AF-A0A3M1KNM1-F1
#
_entry.id   AF-A0A3M1KNM1-F1
#
_cell.length_a   1.000
_cell.length_b   1.000
_cell.length_c   1.000
_cell.angle_alpha   90.00
_cell.angle_beta   90.00
_cell.angle_gamma   90.00
#
_symmetry.space_group_name_H-M   'P 1'
#
loop_
_entity.id
_entity.type
_entity.pdbx_description
1 polymer ?
#
loop_
_entity_poly.entity_id
_entity_poly.type
_entity_poly.pdbx_seq_one_letter_code
_entity_poly.pdbx_strand_id
1 'polypeptide(L)'
;IPGDVPLIEPGEVEELLATDPRQHPVVLVPSAAGTGTNALLASPPTIIRPCFEGHSLDAYRRACRAAGIESLVLPLAGFALDVDTIEDLECLARSGNGQRSARVAAEAATESGKDVREHVATQGPAVEQRAVGE
;
A
#
# COMPACT_ATOMS: atom_id res chain seq x y z
N ILE A 1 -6.80 6.22 -9.72
CA ILE A 1 -6.66 5.55 -8.40
C ILE A 1 -6.55 4.06 -8.69
N PRO A 2 -5.55 3.35 -8.13
CA PRO A 2 -5.41 1.90 -8.30
C PRO A 2 -6.50 1.15 -7.50
N GLY A 3 -6.66 -0.15 -7.75
CA GLY A 3 -7.76 -0.95 -7.19
C GLY A 3 -7.46 -1.62 -5.85
N ASP A 4 -6.24 -1.46 -5.36
CA ASP A 4 -5.57 -2.21 -4.29
C ASP A 4 -5.20 -1.31 -3.09
N VAL A 5 -5.85 -0.15 -2.98
CA VAL A 5 -5.68 0.84 -1.90
C VAL A 5 -6.91 0.83 -0.98
N PRO A 6 -7.06 -0.21 -0.14
CA PRO A 6 -8.29 -0.48 0.60
C PRO A 6 -8.50 0.42 1.83
N LEU A 7 -7.61 1.36 2.11
CA LEU A 7 -7.75 2.24 3.27
C LEU A 7 -8.34 3.62 2.91
N ILE A 8 -8.60 3.90 1.63
CA ILE A 8 -9.13 5.20 1.18
C ILE A 8 -10.43 5.53 1.89
N GLU A 9 -10.52 6.76 2.39
CA GLU A 9 -11.76 7.32 2.94
C GLU A 9 -12.43 8.30 1.97
N PRO A 10 -13.77 8.42 1.97
CA PRO A 10 -14.47 9.40 1.12
C PRO A 10 -13.97 10.83 1.31
N GLY A 11 -13.66 11.23 2.54
CA GLY A 11 -13.15 12.57 2.85
C GLY A 11 -11.79 12.87 2.19
N GLU A 12 -10.94 11.86 2.01
CA GLU A 12 -9.66 12.03 1.32
C GLU A 12 -9.85 12.21 -0.19
N VAL A 13 -10.87 11.56 -0.77
CA VAL A 13 -11.26 11.79 -2.17
C VAL A 13 -11.80 13.21 -2.35
N GLU A 14 -12.62 13.69 -1.41
CA GLU A 14 -13.10 15.07 -1.40
C GLU A 14 -11.94 16.06 -1.25
N GLU A 15 -10.98 15.80 -0.37
CA GLU A 15 -9.77 16.62 -0.20
C GLU A 15 -8.94 16.69 -1.50
N LEU A 16 -8.71 15.54 -2.15
CA LEU A 16 -8.02 15.49 -3.43
C LEU A 16 -8.74 16.34 -4.50
N LEU A 17 -10.07 16.21 -4.58
CA LEU A 17 -10.91 16.94 -5.54
C LEU A 17 -11.06 18.45 -5.21
N ALA A 18 -10.82 18.86 -3.98
CA ALA A 18 -10.87 20.26 -3.56
C ALA A 18 -9.68 21.10 -4.05
N THR A 19 -8.65 20.47 -4.60
CA THR A 19 -7.47 21.16 -5.14
C THR A 19 -7.84 22.04 -6.34
N ASP A 20 -7.41 23.32 -6.36
CA ASP A 20 -7.64 24.21 -7.51
C ASP A 20 -6.79 23.77 -8.73
N PRO A 21 -7.40 23.28 -9.82
CA PRO A 21 -6.65 22.82 -10.99
C PRO A 21 -5.90 23.93 -11.73
N ARG A 22 -6.20 25.21 -11.46
CA ARG A 22 -5.46 26.34 -12.03
C ARG A 22 -4.13 26.59 -11.32
N GLN A 23 -4.04 26.22 -10.05
CA GLN A 23 -2.81 26.32 -9.26
C GLN A 23 -2.02 25.02 -9.32
N HIS A 24 -2.71 23.88 -9.21
CA HIS A 24 -2.11 22.55 -9.21
C HIS A 24 -2.84 21.65 -10.22
N PRO A 25 -2.57 21.82 -11.53
CA PRO A 25 -3.16 21.00 -12.58
C PRO A 25 -2.79 19.51 -12.49
N VAL A 26 -1.73 19.17 -11.73
CA VAL A 26 -1.36 17.80 -11.40
C VAL A 26 -1.21 17.65 -9.89
N VAL A 27 -1.91 16.68 -9.29
CA VAL A 27 -1.76 16.30 -7.88
C VAL A 27 -1.36 14.84 -7.80
N LEU A 28 -0.33 14.57 -7.01
CA LEU A 28 0.28 13.25 -6.81
C LEU A 28 0.09 12.84 -5.36
N VAL A 29 -0.60 11.73 -5.13
CA VAL A 29 -0.72 11.13 -3.79
C VAL A 29 0.29 9.99 -3.70
N PRO A 30 1.29 10.08 -2.80
CA PRO A 30 2.35 9.09 -2.70
C PRO A 30 1.89 7.78 -2.04
N SER A 31 2.57 6.69 -2.38
CA SER A 31 2.59 5.43 -1.60
C SER A 31 3.27 5.61 -0.24
N ALA A 32 3.13 4.64 0.66
CA ALA A 32 3.78 4.63 1.98
C ALA A 32 5.31 4.71 1.90
N ALA A 33 5.91 4.06 0.90
CA ALA A 33 7.36 4.11 0.65
C ALA A 33 7.83 5.48 0.11
N GLY A 34 6.91 6.35 -0.32
CA GLY A 34 7.23 7.67 -0.87
C GLY A 34 7.88 7.62 -2.26
N THR A 35 7.99 6.45 -2.89
CA THR A 35 8.57 6.26 -4.22
C THR A 35 7.53 6.06 -5.31
N GLY A 36 6.43 5.36 -4.98
CA GLY A 36 5.27 5.14 -5.85
C GLY A 36 4.19 6.21 -5.73
N THR A 37 3.13 6.09 -6.52
CA THR A 37 2.01 7.04 -6.61
C THR A 37 0.67 6.31 -6.58
N ASN A 38 -0.07 6.51 -5.50
CA ASN A 38 -1.35 5.84 -5.23
C ASN A 38 -2.56 6.69 -5.62
N ALA A 39 -2.37 7.95 -6.04
CA ALA A 39 -3.35 8.66 -6.86
C ALA A 39 -2.69 9.71 -7.75
N LEU A 40 -3.32 9.94 -8.90
CA LEU A 40 -3.02 11.03 -9.82
C LEU A 40 -4.32 11.76 -10.11
N LEU A 41 -4.37 13.05 -9.77
CA LEU A 41 -5.37 13.98 -10.28
C LEU A 41 -4.70 14.83 -11.36
N ALA A 42 -5.34 14.94 -12.52
CA ALA A 42 -4.82 15.69 -13.65
C ALA A 42 -5.94 16.49 -14.33
N SER A 43 -5.71 17.77 -14.57
CA SER A 43 -6.63 18.67 -15.26
C SER A 43 -5.88 19.58 -16.25
N PRO A 44 -6.14 19.46 -17.56
CA PRO A 44 -6.94 18.41 -18.21
C PRO A 44 -6.33 17.01 -18.02
N PRO A 45 -7.12 15.93 -18.22
CA PRO A 45 -6.64 14.55 -18.00
C PRO A 45 -5.48 14.15 -18.93
N THR A 46 -5.25 14.90 -20.01
CA THR A 46 -4.15 14.70 -20.97
C THR A 46 -2.93 15.57 -20.71
N ILE A 47 -2.92 16.39 -19.65
CA ILE A 47 -1.84 17.34 -19.37
C ILE A 47 -0.50 16.64 -19.11
N ILE A 48 -0.56 15.40 -18.62
CA ILE A 48 0.60 14.55 -18.37
C ILE A 48 0.29 13.12 -18.80
N ARG A 49 1.27 12.46 -19.42
CA ARG A 49 1.15 11.05 -19.77
C ARG A 49 1.28 10.22 -18.48
N PRO A 50 0.33 9.31 -18.19
CA PRO A 50 0.47 8.41 -17.05
C PRO A 50 1.72 7.53 -17.15
N CYS A 51 2.43 7.38 -16.03
CA CYS A 51 3.53 6.45 -15.83
C CYS A 51 3.43 5.84 -14.42
N PHE A 52 2.85 4.65 -14.32
CA PHE A 52 2.65 3.94 -13.05
C PHE A 52 3.56 2.72 -13.08
N GLU A 53 4.77 2.86 -12.54
CA GLU A 53 5.76 1.78 -12.37
C GLU A 53 7.00 2.35 -11.65
N GLY A 54 7.64 1.53 -10.81
CA GLY A 54 8.90 1.87 -10.13
C GLY A 54 8.82 3.17 -9.31
N HIS A 55 9.79 4.07 -9.53
CA HIS A 55 9.83 5.39 -8.88
C HIS A 55 8.87 6.40 -9.55
N SER A 56 7.59 6.04 -9.66
CA SER A 56 6.58 6.82 -10.40
C SER A 56 6.43 8.24 -9.86
N LEU A 57 6.56 8.46 -8.55
CA LEU A 57 6.40 9.79 -7.95
C LEU A 57 7.45 10.77 -8.52
N ASP A 58 8.71 10.33 -8.56
CA ASP A 58 9.78 11.17 -9.13
C ASP A 58 9.66 11.29 -10.65
N ALA A 59 9.20 10.23 -11.33
CA ALA A 59 8.92 10.29 -12.77
C ALA A 59 7.87 11.36 -13.11
N TYR A 60 6.76 11.42 -12.37
CA TYR A 60 5.75 12.47 -12.54
C TYR A 60 6.30 13.86 -12.22
N ARG A 61 7.03 14.02 -11.11
CA ARG A 61 7.63 15.32 -10.74
C ARG A 61 8.60 15.83 -11.81
N ARG A 62 9.42 14.95 -12.38
CA ARG A 62 10.32 15.29 -13.49
C ARG A 62 9.55 15.65 -14.75
N ALA A 63 8.51 14.90 -15.10
CA ALA A 63 7.68 15.16 -16.27
C ALA A 63 6.94 16.50 -16.16
N CYS A 64 6.34 16.80 -15.00
CA CYS A 64 5.73 18.10 -14.72
C CYS A 64 6.74 19.24 -14.86
N ARG A 65 7.92 19.11 -14.22
CA ARG A 65 8.99 20.11 -14.29
C ARG A 65 9.46 20.35 -15.73
N ALA A 66 9.66 19.29 -16.50
CA ALA A 66 10.11 19.38 -17.89
C ALA A 66 9.07 20.09 -18.79
N ALA A 67 7.78 19.95 -18.46
CA ALA A 67 6.67 20.58 -19.18
C ALA A 67 6.28 21.96 -18.62
N GLY A 68 6.93 22.46 -17.57
CA GLY A 68 6.56 23.71 -16.90
C GLY A 68 5.19 23.65 -16.20
N ILE A 69 4.75 22.45 -15.80
CA ILE A 69 3.48 22.20 -15.13
C ILE A 69 3.71 22.24 -13.62
N GLU A 70 2.93 23.03 -12.91
CA GLU A 70 2.95 23.02 -11.44
C GLU A 70 2.27 21.75 -10.92
N SER A 71 2.95 21.04 -10.02
CA SER A 71 2.41 19.84 -9.39
C SER A 71 2.47 19.89 -7.87
N LEU A 72 1.44 19.33 -7.24
CA LEU A 72 1.32 19.20 -5.80
C LEU A 72 1.55 17.74 -5.40
N VAL A 73 2.38 17.52 -4.38
CA VAL A 73 2.41 16.24 -3.68
C VAL A 73 1.52 16.36 -2.45
N LEU A 74 0.46 15.56 -2.39
CA LEU A 74 -0.54 15.59 -1.33
C LEU A 74 -0.57 14.23 -0.62
N PRO A 75 0.13 14.06 0.51
CA PRO A 75 0.07 12.83 1.29
C PRO A 75 -1.31 12.64 1.92
N LEU A 76 -1.99 11.55 1.57
CA LEU A 76 -3.27 11.12 2.15
C LEU A 76 -3.08 9.73 2.74
N ALA A 77 -3.45 9.54 4.01
CA ALA A 77 -3.08 8.36 4.78
C ALA A 77 -3.77 7.08 4.29
N GLY A 78 -5.03 7.15 3.90
CA GLY A 78 -5.78 6.02 3.36
C GLY A 78 -5.34 5.61 1.95
N PHE A 79 -4.67 6.50 1.23
CA PHE A 79 -4.01 6.16 -0.04
C PHE A 79 -2.63 5.54 0.14
N ALA A 80 -2.02 5.63 1.32
CA ALA A 80 -0.62 5.25 1.49
C ALA A 80 -0.38 3.74 1.35
N LEU A 81 -1.33 2.89 1.75
CA LEU A 81 -1.19 1.43 1.68
C LEU A 81 -1.85 0.87 0.42
N ASP A 82 -1.02 0.56 -0.57
CA ASP A 82 -1.29 -0.39 -1.66
C ASP A 82 -0.93 -1.82 -1.22
N VAL A 83 -1.74 -2.81 -1.63
CA VAL A 83 -1.59 -4.21 -1.19
C VAL A 83 -0.96 -5.05 -2.29
N ASP A 84 0.36 -5.15 -2.29
CA ASP A 84 1.14 -5.95 -3.24
C ASP A 84 1.74 -7.22 -2.62
N THR A 85 2.02 -7.19 -1.32
CA THR A 85 2.77 -8.23 -0.59
C THR A 85 1.97 -8.83 0.56
N ILE A 86 2.50 -9.94 1.12
CA ILE A 86 1.92 -10.57 2.31
C ILE A 86 2.03 -9.61 3.50
N GLU A 87 3.14 -8.90 3.62
CA GLU A 87 3.39 -7.90 4.65
C GLU A 87 2.34 -6.77 4.60
N ASP A 88 1.90 -6.37 3.40
CA ASP A 88 0.82 -5.38 3.23
C ASP A 88 -0.53 -5.92 3.69
N LEU A 89 -0.82 -7.19 3.43
CA LEU A 89 -2.03 -7.86 3.95
C LEU A 89 -2.02 -7.94 5.48
N GLU A 90 -0.86 -8.20 6.09
CA GLU A 90 -0.74 -8.16 7.55
C GLU A 90 -0.95 -6.73 8.10
N CYS A 91 -0.39 -5.73 7.44
CA CYS A 91 -0.62 -4.32 7.78
C CYS A 91 -2.10 -3.96 7.67
N LEU A 92 -2.76 -4.40 6.60
CA LEU A 92 -4.19 -4.23 6.38
C LEU A 92 -5.02 -4.91 7.47
N ALA A 93 -4.68 -6.15 7.84
CA ALA A 93 -5.34 -6.88 8.93
C ALA A 93 -5.23 -6.16 10.28
N ARG A 94 -4.06 -5.55 10.54
CA ARG A 94 -3.80 -4.77 11.77
C ARG A 94 -4.47 -3.40 11.78
N SER A 95 -4.85 -2.86 10.62
CA SER A 95 -5.47 -1.53 10.52
C SER A 95 -6.79 -1.44 11.30
N GLY A 96 -7.53 -2.54 11.40
CA GLY A 96 -8.79 -2.62 12.17
C GLY A 96 -9.87 -1.66 11.67
N ASN A 97 -9.70 -1.04 10.50
CA ASN A 97 -10.73 -0.21 9.93
C ASN A 97 -11.90 -1.14 9.52
N GLY A 98 -13.14 -0.75 9.75
CA GLY A 98 -14.31 -1.64 9.56
C GLY A 98 -14.60 -2.03 8.10
N GLN A 99 -13.64 -1.85 7.20
CA GLN A 99 -13.74 -2.14 5.79
C GLN A 99 -13.67 -3.64 5.50
N ARG A 100 -14.33 -4.06 4.42
CA ARG A 100 -14.42 -5.49 4.03
C ARG A 100 -13.04 -6.11 3.86
N SER A 101 -12.11 -5.41 3.20
CA SER A 101 -10.78 -5.93 2.90
C SER A 101 -9.95 -6.16 4.17
N ALA A 102 -10.01 -5.23 5.14
CA ALA A 102 -9.35 -5.41 6.44
C ALA A 102 -9.92 -6.59 7.24
N ARG A 103 -11.25 -6.76 7.24
CA ARG A 103 -11.89 -7.91 7.89
C ARG A 103 -11.44 -9.24 7.27
N VAL A 104 -11.45 -9.34 5.94
CA VAL A 104 -11.04 -10.56 5.23
C VAL A 104 -9.55 -10.84 5.47
N ALA A 105 -8.69 -9.83 5.46
CA ALA A 105 -7.28 -9.98 5.77
C ALA A 105 -7.05 -10.48 7.21
N ALA A 106 -7.80 -9.95 8.18
CA ALA A 106 -7.74 -10.40 9.57
C ALA A 106 -8.21 -11.85 9.73
N GLU A 107 -9.31 -12.24 9.08
CA GLU A 107 -9.80 -13.62 9.07
C GLU A 107 -8.73 -14.59 8.53
N ALA A 108 -8.14 -14.27 7.37
CA ALA A 108 -7.08 -15.07 6.74
C ALA A 108 -5.81 -15.18 7.61
N ALA A 109 -5.44 -14.12 8.33
CA ALA A 109 -4.32 -14.14 9.26
C ALA A 109 -4.57 -15.09 10.45
N THR A 110 -5.82 -15.17 10.94
CA THR A 110 -6.18 -16.10 12.03
C THR A 110 -6.21 -17.56 11.61
N GLU A 111 -6.54 -17.85 10.35
CA GLU A 111 -6.54 -19.20 9.78
C GLU A 111 -5.12 -19.69 9.51
N SER A 112 -4.25 -18.84 8.96
CA SER A 112 -2.83 -19.16 8.73
C SER A 112 -2.07 -19.43 10.03
N GLY A 113 -2.47 -18.77 11.14
CA GLY A 113 -1.95 -19.05 12.48
C GLY A 113 -2.38 -20.39 13.08
N LYS A 114 -3.39 -21.06 12.51
CA LYS A 114 -3.79 -22.43 12.90
C LYS A 114 -2.96 -23.49 12.18
N ASP A 115 -2.67 -23.29 10.89
CA ASP A 115 -1.86 -24.24 10.09
C ASP A 115 -0.40 -24.33 10.54
N VAL A 116 0.21 -23.22 10.98
CA VAL A 116 1.57 -23.25 11.55
C VAL A 116 1.65 -24.04 12.85
N ARG A 117 0.58 -24.03 13.66
CA ARG A 117 0.54 -24.79 14.93
C ARG A 117 0.39 -26.29 14.71
N GLU A 118 -0.25 -26.72 13.63
CA GLU A 118 -0.29 -28.15 13.26
C GLU A 118 1.04 -28.62 12.65
N HIS A 119 1.77 -27.77 11.92
CA HIS A 119 3.08 -28.14 11.36
C HIS A 119 4.23 -28.15 12.37
N VAL A 120 4.19 -27.32 13.42
CA VAL A 120 5.20 -27.32 14.49
C VAL A 120 4.99 -28.48 15.48
N ALA A 121 3.78 -29.06 15.54
CA ALA A 121 3.48 -30.17 16.45
C ALA A 121 4.07 -31.54 16.03
N THR A 122 4.67 -31.67 14.84
CA THR A 122 5.26 -32.93 14.35
C THR A 122 6.79 -33.00 14.41
N GLN A 123 7.48 -31.99 14.94
CA GLN A 123 8.94 -32.07 15.20
C GLN A 123 9.25 -31.86 16.69
N GLY A 124 8.96 -32.90 17.48
CA GLY A 124 9.48 -33.05 18.84
C GLY A 124 10.98 -33.40 18.82
N PRO A 125 11.74 -33.08 19.89
CA PRO A 125 13.19 -33.17 19.87
C PRO A 125 13.65 -34.63 19.98
N ALA A 126 14.47 -35.09 19.03
CA ALA A 126 15.25 -36.30 19.17
C ALA A 126 16.42 -36.04 20.14
N VAL A 127 16.19 -36.28 21.44
CA VAL A 127 17.27 -36.41 22.43
C VAL A 127 17.73 -37.87 22.41
N GLU A 128 18.78 -38.17 21.66
CA GLU A 128 19.45 -39.48 21.71
C GLU A 128 20.35 -39.51 22.95
N GLN A 129 19.94 -40.29 23.95
CA GLN A 129 20.79 -40.66 25.07
C GLN A 129 21.86 -41.65 24.59
N ARG A 130 23.13 -41.28 24.72
CA ARG A 130 24.25 -42.24 24.78
C ARG A 130 25.12 -41.91 25.98
N ALA A 131 24.91 -42.66 27.07
CA ALA A 131 25.85 -42.77 28.17
C ALA A 131 26.62 -44.10 28.03
N VAL A 132 27.91 -43.95 27.71
CA VAL A 132 29.11 -44.70 28.13
C VAL A 132 28.90 -46.09 28.75
N GLY A 133 29.47 -47.11 28.08
CA GLY A 133 29.71 -48.44 28.63
C GLY A 133 31.00 -48.53 29.44
N GLU A 134 31.01 -49.47 30.38
CA GLU A 134 32.14 -49.93 31.22
C GLU A 134 33.30 -50.56 30.42
#